data_AF-A0AAJ5F549-F1
#
_entry.id   AF-A0AAJ5F549-F1
#
_cell.length_a   1.000
_cell.length_b   1.000
_cell.length_c   1.000
_cell.angle_alpha   90.00
_cell.angle_beta   90.00
_cell.angle_gamma   90.00
#
_symmetry.space_group_name_H-M   'P 1'
#
loop_
_entity.id
_entity.type
_entity.pdbx_description
1 polymer ?
#
loop_
_entity_poly.entity_id
_entity_poly.type
_entity_poly.pdbx_seq_one_letter_code
_entity_poly.pdbx_strand_id
1 'polypeptide(L)'
;MADPRFIPEPERTPALVIHLSPLLGLVLPGLGNVLGPLAAWLAYRDRAPVLDDQGKEALNFQLSVWLYSVLVGLLFLALFSLGLIGGAFGAAAGSPNLGAFAFFGSLAAFFAFFIPASLVLWAFPLVVMLLAVIRVSQGRAYRYPLSLRFVR
;
A
#
# COMPACT_ATOMS: atom_id res chain seq x y z
N MET A 1 3.32 -35.99 0.30
CA MET A 1 3.72 -34.83 -0.52
C MET A 1 4.14 -33.73 0.42
N ALA A 2 5.33 -33.14 0.24
CA ALA A 2 5.74 -31.99 1.05
C ALA A 2 4.74 -30.83 0.83
N ASP A 3 4.31 -30.15 1.89
CA ASP A 3 3.42 -28.98 1.77
C ASP A 3 4.16 -27.91 0.92
N PRO A 4 3.62 -27.49 -0.24
CA PRO A 4 4.26 -26.48 -1.08
C PRO A 4 4.38 -25.11 -0.39
N ARG A 5 3.76 -24.93 0.78
CA ARG A 5 3.87 -23.72 1.60
C ARG A 5 4.90 -23.86 2.72
N PHE A 6 5.63 -24.97 2.82
CA PHE A 6 6.62 -25.15 3.87
C PHE A 6 7.91 -24.35 3.60
N ILE A 7 8.40 -23.67 4.63
CA ILE A 7 9.69 -22.95 4.63
C ILE A 7 10.67 -23.68 5.55
N PRO A 8 11.75 -24.27 5.00
CA PRO A 8 12.82 -24.89 5.79
C PRO A 8 13.49 -23.91 6.76
N GLU A 9 13.99 -24.39 7.90
CA GLU A 9 14.65 -23.55 8.93
C GLU A 9 15.70 -22.58 8.37
N PRO A 10 16.62 -22.98 7.46
CA PRO A 10 17.61 -22.06 6.91
C PRO A 10 17.01 -20.85 6.17
N GLU A 11 15.81 -21.01 5.63
CA GLU A 11 15.15 -20.00 4.78
C GLU A 11 14.15 -19.13 5.56
N ARG A 12 13.89 -19.43 6.84
CA ARG A 12 12.95 -18.64 7.65
C ARG A 12 13.45 -17.22 7.89
N THR A 13 14.72 -17.05 8.22
CA THR A 13 15.31 -15.72 8.45
C THR A 13 15.30 -14.87 7.18
N PRO A 14 15.79 -15.35 6.02
CA PRO A 14 15.62 -14.63 4.75
C PRO A 14 14.17 -14.24 4.44
N ALA A 15 13.23 -15.16 4.63
CA ALA A 15 11.82 -14.87 4.40
C ALA A 15 11.27 -13.80 5.37
N LEU A 16 11.68 -13.81 6.64
CA LEU A 16 11.36 -12.74 7.59
C LEU A 16 11.91 -11.39 7.14
N VAL A 17 13.16 -11.35 6.63
CA VAL A 17 13.75 -10.12 6.09
C VAL A 17 12.95 -9.60 4.90
N ILE A 18 12.54 -10.47 3.98
CA ILE A 18 11.68 -10.11 2.85
C ILE A 18 10.39 -9.43 3.35
N HIS A 19 9.68 -10.03 4.31
CA HIS A 19 8.41 -9.49 4.78
C HIS A 19 8.52 -8.29 5.72
N LEU A 20 9.67 -8.10 6.40
CA LEU A 20 9.94 -6.92 7.23
C LEU A 20 10.52 -5.74 6.44
N SER A 21 11.16 -6.00 5.31
CA SER A 21 11.82 -4.98 4.50
C SER A 21 10.93 -3.81 4.04
N PRO A 22 9.59 -3.95 3.87
CA PRO A 22 8.74 -2.78 3.59
C PRO A 22 8.76 -1.71 4.68
N LEU A 23 9.18 -2.04 5.91
CA LEU A 23 9.39 -1.06 6.98
C LEU A 23 10.47 -0.02 6.66
N LEU A 24 11.32 -0.24 5.64
CA LEU A 24 12.20 0.79 5.10
C LEU A 24 11.42 2.03 4.66
N GLY A 25 10.12 1.90 4.36
CA GLY A 25 9.22 3.03 4.11
C GLY A 25 9.10 4.02 5.28
N LEU A 26 9.47 3.64 6.50
CA LEU A 26 9.53 4.57 7.66
C LEU A 26 10.75 5.49 7.60
N VAL A 27 11.85 5.04 6.98
CA VAL A 27 13.10 5.81 6.83
C VAL A 27 13.10 6.58 5.51
N LEU A 28 12.58 5.96 4.45
CA LEU A 28 12.46 6.53 3.11
C LEU A 28 10.97 6.58 2.70
N PRO A 29 10.19 7.57 3.17
CA PRO A 29 8.77 7.67 2.86
C PRO A 29 8.49 7.64 1.36
N GLY A 30 7.46 6.89 0.97
CA GLY A 30 6.97 6.80 -0.42
C GLY A 30 7.75 5.86 -1.34
N LEU A 31 9.00 5.51 -1.02
CA LEU A 31 9.83 4.63 -1.86
C LEU A 31 10.34 3.39 -1.10
N GLY A 32 10.66 3.52 0.18
CA GLY A 32 11.28 2.46 0.98
C GLY A 32 10.41 1.21 1.11
N ASN A 33 9.08 1.35 1.09
CA ASN A 33 8.15 0.22 1.16
C ASN A 33 8.20 -0.69 -0.07
N VAL A 34 8.65 -0.19 -1.23
CA VAL A 34 8.85 -0.98 -2.45
C VAL A 34 10.31 -1.36 -2.62
N LEU A 35 11.23 -0.43 -2.35
CA LEU A 35 12.67 -0.66 -2.47
C LEU A 35 13.17 -1.71 -1.47
N GLY A 36 12.63 -1.74 -0.26
CA GLY A 36 12.93 -2.74 0.76
C GLY A 36 12.71 -4.18 0.26
N PRO A 37 11.46 -4.57 -0.09
CA PRO A 37 11.18 -5.92 -0.58
C PRO A 37 11.85 -6.23 -1.91
N LEU A 38 12.05 -5.24 -2.79
CA LEU A 38 12.85 -5.43 -4.00
C LEU A 38 14.30 -5.80 -3.67
N ALA A 39 14.96 -5.04 -2.79
CA ALA A 39 16.33 -5.31 -2.39
C ALA A 39 16.45 -6.66 -1.65
N ALA A 40 15.54 -6.95 -0.73
CA ALA A 40 15.51 -8.22 -0.01
C ALA A 40 15.25 -9.40 -0.96
N TRP A 41 14.31 -9.27 -1.91
CA TRP A 41 14.06 -10.30 -2.91
C TRP A 41 15.29 -10.55 -3.77
N LEU A 42 15.94 -9.50 -4.31
CA LEU A 42 17.15 -9.66 -5.11
C LEU A 42 18.32 -10.29 -4.32
N ALA A 43 18.43 -10.03 -3.02
CA ALA A 43 19.47 -10.60 -2.17
C ALA A 43 19.28 -12.10 -1.87
N TYR A 44 18.04 -12.60 -1.95
CA TYR A 44 17.68 -13.94 -1.45
C TYR A 44 17.03 -14.86 -2.48
N ARG A 45 16.55 -14.34 -3.63
CA ARG A 45 15.77 -15.11 -4.63
C ARG A 45 16.47 -16.34 -5.19
N ASP A 46 17.78 -16.29 -5.35
CA ASP A 46 18.54 -17.38 -5.97
C ASP A 46 18.93 -18.47 -4.96
N ARG A 47 18.58 -18.31 -3.67
CA ARG A 47 18.89 -19.28 -2.61
C ARG A 47 17.92 -20.46 -2.56
N ALA A 48 16.62 -20.19 -2.69
CA ALA A 48 15.59 -21.22 -2.66
C ALA A 48 14.32 -20.77 -3.42
N PRO A 49 13.61 -21.68 -4.13
CA PRO A 49 12.39 -21.33 -4.86
C PRO A 49 11.32 -20.65 -4.00
N VAL A 50 11.18 -21.06 -2.74
CA VAL A 50 10.22 -20.46 -1.80
C VAL A 50 10.55 -18.99 -1.48
N LEU A 51 11.83 -18.60 -1.54
CA LEU A 51 12.24 -17.20 -1.32
C LEU A 51 12.01 -16.33 -2.54
N ASP A 52 12.16 -16.88 -3.75
CA ASP A 52 11.71 -16.18 -4.97
C ASP A 52 10.20 -15.91 -4.91
N ASP A 53 9.42 -16.93 -4.53
CA ASP A 53 7.97 -16.81 -4.38
C ASP A 53 7.56 -15.77 -3.32
N GLN A 54 8.16 -15.81 -2.12
CA GLN A 54 7.85 -14.86 -1.04
C GLN A 54 8.32 -13.44 -1.37
N GLY A 55 9.47 -13.29 -2.03
CA GLY A 55 9.98 -11.99 -2.47
C GLY A 55 9.07 -11.33 -3.50
N LYS A 56 8.66 -12.08 -4.54
CA LYS A 56 7.66 -11.61 -5.52
C LYS A 56 6.33 -11.28 -4.86
N GLU A 57 5.87 -12.10 -3.92
CA GLU A 57 4.62 -11.89 -3.20
C GLU A 57 4.62 -10.60 -2.37
N ALA A 58 5.69 -10.35 -1.60
CA ALA A 58 5.86 -9.12 -0.84
C ALA A 58 5.99 -7.88 -1.75
N LEU A 59 6.77 -7.98 -2.83
CA LEU A 59 6.95 -6.88 -3.78
C LEU A 59 5.63 -6.54 -4.50
N ASN A 60 4.92 -7.54 -5.01
CA ASN A 60 3.62 -7.39 -5.66
C ASN A 60 2.59 -6.73 -4.74
N PHE A 61 2.57 -7.14 -3.46
CA PHE A 61 1.68 -6.54 -2.49
C PHE A 61 1.97 -5.05 -2.29
N GLN A 62 3.24 -4.67 -2.12
CA GLN A 62 3.61 -3.27 -1.92
C GLN A 62 3.36 -2.41 -3.16
N LEU A 63 3.57 -2.95 -4.37
CA LEU A 63 3.18 -2.30 -5.61
C LEU A 63 1.65 -2.13 -5.73
N SER A 64 0.88 -3.12 -5.27
CA SER A 64 -0.59 -3.05 -5.25
C SER A 64 -1.08 -1.95 -4.31
N VAL A 65 -0.54 -1.90 -3.09
CA VAL A 65 -0.85 -0.83 -2.11
C VAL A 65 -0.48 0.54 -2.66
N TRP A 66 0.66 0.66 -3.35
CA TRP A 66 1.07 1.91 -3.97
C TRP A 66 0.08 2.34 -5.06
N LEU A 67 -0.32 1.42 -5.94
CA LEU A 67 -1.34 1.68 -6.96
C LEU A 67 -2.68 2.11 -6.33
N TYR A 68 -3.16 1.39 -5.32
CA TYR A 68 -4.39 1.74 -4.62
C TYR A 68 -4.32 3.13 -3.98
N SER A 69 -3.18 3.47 -3.38
CA SER A 69 -2.94 4.80 -2.80
C SER A 69 -2.98 5.91 -3.85
N VAL A 70 -2.38 5.69 -5.02
CA VAL A 70 -2.43 6.64 -6.14
C VAL A 70 -3.86 6.81 -6.65
N LEU A 71 -4.59 5.71 -6.88
CA LEU A 71 -5.96 5.76 -7.38
C LEU A 71 -6.91 6.49 -6.41
N VAL A 72 -6.81 6.20 -5.11
CA VAL A 72 -7.58 6.88 -4.07
C VAL A 72 -7.19 8.36 -4.00
N GLY A 73 -5.89 8.68 -4.05
CA GLY A 73 -5.42 10.06 -4.07
C GLY A 73 -5.95 10.87 -5.25
N LEU A 74 -5.91 10.29 -6.46
CA LEU A 74 -6.45 10.91 -7.67
C LEU A 74 -7.97 11.11 -7.60
N LEU A 75 -8.70 10.13 -7.06
CA LEU A 75 -10.15 10.26 -6.84
C LEU A 75 -10.46 11.44 -5.92
N PHE A 76 -9.79 11.53 -4.77
CA PHE A 76 -10.02 12.62 -3.82
C PHE A 76 -9.56 13.97 -4.35
N LEU A 77 -8.48 14.03 -5.14
CA LEU A 77 -8.06 15.24 -5.84
C LEU A 77 -9.12 15.71 -6.83
N ALA A 78 -9.71 14.80 -7.61
CA ALA A 78 -10.78 15.13 -8.54
C ALA A 78 -12.03 15.65 -7.82
N LEU A 79 -12.48 14.96 -6.75
CA LEU A 79 -13.63 15.38 -5.94
C LEU A 79 -13.42 16.75 -5.30
N PHE A 80 -12.23 17.02 -4.77
CA PHE A 80 -11.89 18.34 -4.24
C PHE A 80 -11.89 19.42 -5.32
N SER A 81 -11.34 19.12 -6.50
CA SER A 81 -11.29 20.04 -7.64
C SER A 81 -12.68 20.46 -8.12
N LEU A 82 -13.69 19.59 -8.03
CA LEU A 82 -15.08 19.94 -8.36
C LEU A 82 -15.61 21.06 -7.47
N GLY A 83 -15.31 21.05 -6.17
CA GLY A 83 -15.74 22.12 -5.28
C GLY A 83 -14.92 23.40 -5.44
N LEU A 84 -13.64 23.30 -5.83
CA LEU A 84 -12.86 24.48 -6.27
C LEU A 84 -13.52 25.16 -7.48
N ILE A 85 -13.87 24.37 -8.50
CA ILE A 85 -14.51 24.86 -9.72
C ILE A 85 -15.89 25.44 -9.40
N GLY A 86 -16.70 24.73 -8.61
CA GLY A 86 -18.00 25.22 -8.15
C GLY A 86 -17.88 26.51 -7.35
N GLY A 87 -16.84 26.63 -6.52
CA GLY A 87 -16.54 27.84 -5.76
C GLY A 87 -16.23 29.04 -6.65
N ALA A 88 -15.34 28.85 -7.63
CA ALA A 88 -14.99 29.88 -8.60
C ALA A 88 -16.18 30.28 -9.46
N PHE A 89 -16.96 29.31 -9.95
CA PHE A 89 -18.15 29.56 -10.76
C PHE A 89 -19.22 30.31 -9.97
N GLY A 90 -19.53 29.89 -8.74
CA GLY A 90 -20.51 30.55 -7.88
C GLY A 90 -20.16 32.02 -7.62
N ALA A 91 -18.87 32.31 -7.37
CA ALA A 91 -18.39 33.67 -7.24
C ALA A 91 -18.52 34.48 -8.55
N ALA A 92 -18.11 33.91 -9.68
CA ALA A 92 -18.20 34.56 -10.99
C ALA A 92 -19.65 34.81 -11.45
N ALA A 93 -20.59 33.95 -11.04
CA ALA A 93 -22.01 34.07 -11.35
C ALA A 93 -22.78 35.07 -10.45
N GLY A 94 -22.08 35.84 -9.60
CA GLY A 94 -22.72 36.80 -8.69
C GLY A 94 -23.35 36.17 -7.44
N SER A 95 -23.02 34.91 -7.16
CA SER A 95 -23.53 34.14 -6.01
C SER A 95 -22.41 33.71 -5.04
N PRO A 96 -21.70 34.66 -4.40
CA PRO A 96 -20.50 34.36 -3.60
C PRO A 96 -20.79 33.41 -2.44
N ASN A 97 -21.98 33.44 -1.84
CA ASN A 97 -22.36 32.51 -0.77
C ASN A 97 -22.47 31.06 -1.27
N LEU A 98 -23.00 30.85 -2.48
CA LEU A 98 -23.05 29.52 -3.11
C LEU A 98 -21.65 29.04 -3.48
N GLY A 99 -20.80 29.94 -3.98
CA GLY A 99 -19.39 29.62 -4.25
C GLY A 99 -18.63 29.24 -2.98
N ALA A 100 -18.78 30.01 -1.90
CA ALA A 100 -18.19 29.69 -0.61
C ALA A 100 -18.67 28.34 -0.07
N PHE A 101 -19.97 28.07 -0.15
CA PHE A 101 -20.54 26.78 0.26
C PHE A 101 -19.93 25.61 -0.54
N ALA A 102 -19.79 25.74 -1.86
CA ALA A 102 -19.19 24.71 -2.69
C ALA A 102 -17.73 24.42 -2.30
N PHE A 103 -16.92 25.48 -2.11
CA PHE A 103 -15.51 25.37 -1.74
C PHE A 103 -15.32 24.78 -0.33
N PHE A 104 -15.97 25.37 0.69
CA PHE A 104 -15.80 24.93 2.06
C PHE A 104 -16.46 23.57 2.31
N GLY A 105 -17.59 23.29 1.64
CA GLY A 105 -18.25 21.98 1.68
C GLY A 105 -17.36 20.88 1.10
N SER A 106 -16.74 21.11 -0.06
CA SER A 106 -15.82 20.12 -0.64
C SER A 106 -14.54 19.96 0.18
N LEU A 107 -14.04 21.03 0.79
CA LEU A 107 -12.87 20.98 1.68
C LEU A 107 -13.17 20.15 2.94
N ALA A 108 -14.31 20.41 3.59
CA ALA A 108 -14.75 19.66 4.76
C ALA A 108 -14.99 18.18 4.40
N ALA A 109 -15.68 17.91 3.28
CA ALA A 109 -15.90 16.56 2.79
C ALA A 109 -14.57 15.85 2.45
N PHE A 110 -13.64 16.54 1.81
CA PHE A 110 -12.31 16.00 1.51
C PHE A 110 -11.67 15.48 2.79
N PHE A 111 -11.51 16.29 3.84
CA PHE A 111 -10.90 15.81 5.07
C PHE A 111 -11.71 14.72 5.78
N ALA A 112 -13.05 14.86 5.82
CA ALA A 112 -13.94 13.91 6.46
C ALA A 112 -13.83 12.49 5.89
N PHE A 113 -13.58 12.36 4.58
CA PHE A 113 -13.51 11.06 3.89
C PHE A 113 -12.08 10.63 3.55
N PHE A 114 -11.20 11.57 3.17
CA PHE A 114 -9.81 11.29 2.80
C PHE A 114 -8.99 10.80 3.98
N ILE A 115 -9.16 11.38 5.18
CA ILE A 115 -8.39 10.99 6.36
C ILE A 115 -8.70 9.53 6.73
N PRO A 116 -9.97 9.11 6.92
CA PRO A 116 -10.28 7.71 7.20
C PRO A 116 -9.78 6.75 6.11
N ALA A 117 -9.98 7.09 4.83
CA ALA A 117 -9.50 6.26 3.72
C ALA A 117 -7.97 6.08 3.75
N SER A 118 -7.24 7.17 4.02
CA SER A 118 -5.77 7.15 4.14
C SER A 118 -5.30 6.33 5.34
N LEU A 119 -5.99 6.44 6.48
CA LEU A 119 -5.68 5.63 7.67
C LEU A 119 -5.86 4.14 7.40
N VAL A 120 -6.92 3.76 6.69
CA VAL A 120 -7.13 2.36 6.29
C VAL A 120 -6.01 1.88 5.36
N LEU A 121 -5.63 2.68 4.35
CA LEU A 121 -4.53 2.35 3.43
C LEU A 121 -3.17 2.26 4.12
N TRP A 122 -2.97 2.93 5.26
CA TRP A 122 -1.74 2.85 6.02
C TRP A 122 -1.73 1.70 7.03
N ALA A 123 -2.85 1.49 7.73
CA ALA A 123 -2.96 0.46 8.76
C ALA A 123 -3.11 -0.96 8.19
N PHE A 124 -3.91 -1.14 7.14
CA PHE A 124 -4.18 -2.47 6.58
C PHE A 124 -2.91 -3.20 6.10
N PRO A 125 -2.02 -2.57 5.30
CA PRO A 125 -0.76 -3.18 4.87
C PRO A 125 0.15 -3.58 6.04
N LEU A 126 0.17 -2.77 7.11
CA LEU A 126 0.93 -3.07 8.31
C LEU A 126 0.40 -4.34 8.99
N VAL A 127 -0.91 -4.46 9.16
CA VAL A 127 -1.53 -5.65 9.77
C VAL A 127 -1.22 -6.91 8.98
N VAL A 128 -1.45 -6.91 7.66
CA VAL A 128 -1.22 -8.12 6.85
C VAL A 128 0.26 -8.47 6.73
N MET A 129 1.16 -7.48 6.77
CA MET A 129 2.60 -7.71 6.86
C MET A 129 2.98 -8.39 8.19
N LEU A 130 2.43 -7.97 9.33
CA LEU A 130 2.66 -8.64 10.61
C LEU A 130 2.15 -10.09 10.58
N LEU A 131 1.00 -10.33 9.95
CA LEU A 131 0.51 -11.70 9.73
C LEU A 131 1.46 -12.51 8.84
N ALA A 132 2.08 -11.90 7.83
CA ALA A 132 3.09 -12.56 7.01
C ALA A 132 4.32 -12.97 7.83
N VAL A 133 4.83 -12.07 8.65
CA VAL A 133 5.95 -12.32 9.57
C VAL A 133 5.62 -13.48 10.53
N ILE A 134 4.42 -13.48 11.12
CA ILE A 134 3.98 -14.55 12.03
C ILE A 134 3.88 -15.90 11.31
N ARG A 135 3.36 -15.95 10.08
CA ARG A 135 3.25 -17.23 9.35
C ARG A 135 4.61 -17.75 8.90
N VAL A 136 5.47 -16.88 8.41
CA VAL A 136 6.80 -17.24 7.91
C VAL A 136 7.71 -17.70 9.04
N SER A 137 7.61 -17.10 10.23
CA SER A 137 8.35 -17.59 11.42
C SER A 137 7.95 -19.01 11.82
N GLN A 138 6.69 -19.40 11.58
CA GLN A 138 6.18 -20.76 11.78
C GLN A 138 6.54 -21.72 10.63
N GLY A 139 7.38 -21.30 9.68
CA GLY A 139 7.75 -22.10 8.52
C GLY A 139 6.63 -22.24 7.48
N ARG A 140 5.68 -21.30 7.43
CA ARG A 140 4.58 -21.29 6.46
C ARG A 140 4.64 -20.06 5.57
N ALA A 141 4.70 -20.28 4.26
CA ALA A 141 4.60 -19.24 3.25
C ALA A 141 3.29 -18.45 3.38
N TYR A 142 3.38 -17.14 3.16
CA TYR A 142 2.26 -16.22 3.20
C TYR A 142 1.85 -15.80 1.78
N ARG A 143 0.57 -15.47 1.61
CA ARG A 143 0.00 -14.85 0.41
C ARG A 143 -0.81 -13.65 0.88
N TYR A 144 -0.49 -12.48 0.34
CA TYR A 144 -1.16 -11.24 0.72
C TYR A 144 -2.55 -11.15 0.10
N PRO A 145 -3.56 -10.74 0.87
CA PRO A 145 -4.86 -10.41 0.29
C PRO A 145 -4.73 -9.15 -0.59
N LEU A 146 -5.57 -9.05 -1.62
CA LEU A 146 -5.62 -7.89 -2.53
C LEU A 146 -4.28 -7.61 -3.25
N SER A 147 -3.43 -8.62 -3.42
CA SER A 147 -2.16 -8.51 -4.16
C SER A 147 -2.39 -8.76 -5.66
N LEU A 148 -1.98 -7.80 -6.49
CA LEU A 148 -1.94 -7.91 -7.94
C LEU A 148 -0.57 -8.42 -8.39
N ARG A 149 -0.54 -9.34 -9.36
CA ARG A 149 0.71 -9.96 -9.84
C ARG A 149 1.36 -9.15 -10.96
N PHE A 150 2.25 -8.23 -10.58
CA PHE A 150 3.09 -7.47 -11.51
C PHE A 150 4.32 -8.27 -11.93
N VAL A 151 5.01 -8.87 -10.96
CA VAL A 151 6.15 -9.75 -11.16
C VAL A 151 5.66 -11.21 -11.08
N ARG A 152 6.01 -12.01 -12.10
CA ARG A 152 5.66 -13.44 -12.21
C ARG A 152 6.88 -14.31 -11.95
#